data_AF-A0A8J2LFR4-F1
#
_entry.id   AF-A0A8J2LFR4-F1
#
_cell.length_a   1.000
_cell.length_b   1.000
_cell.length_c   1.000
_cell.angle_alpha   90.00
_cell.angle_beta   90.00
_cell.angle_gamma   90.00
#
_symmetry.space_group_name_H-M   'P 1'
#
loop_
_entity.id
_entity.type
_entity.pdbx_description
1 polymer ?
#
loop_
_entity_poly.entity_id
_entity_poly.type
_entity_poly.pdbx_seq_one_letter_code
_entity_poly.pdbx_strand_id
1 'polypeptide(L)' 'MSITSDNAGNCDTMLVEIRKMLATKGIKFKIEDQRIRCLAHIINLACQASLKILKEANFDGSSGNTDDEYFEGEEDSTNI' A
#
# COMPACT_ATOMS: atom_id res chain seq x y z
N MET A 1 11.70 20.67 0.51
CA MET A 1 11.39 19.91 1.73
C MET A 1 10.17 19.05 1.46
N SER A 2 10.28 17.75 1.66
CA SER A 2 9.22 16.76 1.40
C SER A 2 8.98 15.92 2.65
N ILE A 3 7.76 15.38 2.78
CA ILE A 3 7.34 14.47 3.85
C ILE A 3 7.15 13.09 3.24
N THR A 4 7.81 12.09 3.81
CA THR A 4 7.57 10.69 3.49
C THR A 4 6.52 10.13 4.45
N SER A 5 5.45 9.54 3.93
CA SER A 5 4.42 8.88 4.75
C SER A 5 4.07 7.52 4.17
N ASP A 6 3.39 6.68 4.96
CA ASP A 6 2.76 5.49 4.40
C ASP A 6 1.65 5.87 3.40
N ASN A 7 1.09 4.84 2.75
CA ASN A 7 0.02 4.97 1.78
C ASN A 7 -1.38 4.75 2.40
N ALA A 8 -1.48 4.71 3.73
CA ALA A 8 -2.78 4.55 4.39
C ALA A 8 -3.59 5.84 4.28
N GLY A 9 -4.92 5.71 4.17
CA GLY A 9 -5.80 6.86 3.94
C GLY A 9 -5.82 7.86 5.11
N ASN A 10 -5.52 7.42 6.33
CA ASN A 10 -5.39 8.33 7.48
C ASN A 10 -4.20 9.30 7.34
N CYS A 11 -3.12 8.92 6.64
CA CYS A 11 -2.02 9.82 6.31
C CYS A 11 -2.42 10.92 5.33
N ASP A 12 -3.40 10.67 4.46
CA ASP A 12 -3.96 11.71 3.60
C ASP A 12 -4.71 12.76 4.44
N THR A 13 -5.54 12.32 5.40
CA THR A 13 -6.24 13.21 6.33
C THR A 13 -5.27 14.01 7.19
N MET A 14 -4.24 13.37 7.74
CA MET A 14 -3.18 14.03 8.51
C MET A 14 -2.52 15.16 7.70
N LEU A 15 -2.16 14.91 6.44
CA LEU A 15 -1.50 15.90 5.59
C LEU A 15 -2.40 17.07 5.22
N VAL A 16 -3.72 16.85 5.12
CA VAL A 16 -4.71 17.92 4.96
C VAL A 16 -4.74 18.83 6.20
N GLU A 17 -4.69 18.26 7.41
CA GLU A 17 -4.65 19.04 8.64
C GLU A 17 -3.31 19.78 8.80
N ILE A 18 -2.18 19.13 8.50
CA ILE A 18 -0.86 19.80 8.46
C ILE A 18 -0.88 20.99 7.50
N ARG A 19 -1.45 20.84 6.29
CA ARG A 19 -1.58 21.94 5.34
C ARG A 19 -2.35 23.12 5.93
N LYS A 20 -3.48 22.87 6.61
CA LYS A 20 -4.27 23.92 7.26
C LYS A 20 -3.45 24.63 8.36
N MET A 21 -2.74 23.87 9.20
CA MET A 21 -1.88 24.43 10.25
C MET A 21 -0.71 25.24 9.71
N LEU A 22 -0.15 24.86 8.56
CA LEU A 22 0.93 25.62 7.90
C LEU A 22 0.41 26.89 7.24
N ALA A 23 -0.80 26.83 6.66
CA ALA A 23 -1.44 27.99 6.06
C ALA A 23 -1.72 29.11 7.07
N THR A 24 -2.11 28.79 8.31
CA THR A 24 -2.28 29.79 9.38
C THR A 24 -0.97 30.48 9.77
N LYS A 25 0.18 29.87 9.46
CA LYS A 25 1.52 30.42 9.66
C LYS A 25 2.08 31.11 8.40
N GLY A 26 1.29 31.23 7.33
CA GLY A 26 1.74 31.78 6.05
C GLY A 26 2.69 30.88 5.26
N ILE A 27 2.82 29.61 5.64
CA ILE A 27 3.71 28.65 4.99
C ILE A 27 2.94 27.93 3.90
N LYS A 28 3.39 28.09 2.64
CA LYS A 28 2.82 27.36 1.51
C LYS A 28 3.22 25.89 1.58
N PHE A 29 2.22 25.01 1.64
CA PHE A 29 2.39 23.57 1.59
C PHE A 29 1.42 22.96 0.58
N LYS A 30 1.95 22.34 -0.46
CA LYS A 30 1.18 21.60 -1.47
C LYS A 30 1.43 20.12 -1.28
N ILE A 31 0.38 19.38 -0.95
CA ILE A 31 0.50 17.97 -0.59
C ILE A 31 0.99 17.16 -1.79
N GLU A 32 0.52 17.50 -2.98
CA GLU A 32 0.80 16.82 -4.25
C GLU A 32 2.29 16.93 -4.64
N ASP A 33 2.89 18.09 -4.32
CA ASP A 33 4.30 18.39 -4.67
C ASP A 33 5.26 18.00 -3.55
N GLN A 34 4.76 17.73 -2.33
CA GLN A 34 5.59 17.60 -1.13
C GLN A 34 5.35 16.33 -0.31
N ARG A 35 4.43 15.46 -0.74
CA ARG A 35 4.23 14.13 -0.15
C ARG A 35 4.87 13.06 -1.03
N ILE A 36 5.77 12.29 -0.44
CA ILE A 36 6.28 11.05 -1.02
C ILE A 36 5.61 9.89 -0.30
N ARG A 37 4.95 9.01 -1.06
CA ARG A 37 4.31 7.79 -0.53
C ARG A 37 5.34 6.68 -0.32
N CYS A 38 5.08 5.79 0.62
CA CYS A 38 5.94 4.65 0.89
C CYS A 38 6.10 3.74 -0.34
N LEU A 39 7.34 3.64 -0.85
CA LEU A 39 7.67 2.85 -2.03
C LEU A 39 7.42 1.35 -1.81
N ALA A 40 7.75 0.82 -0.62
CA ALA A 40 7.52 -0.59 -0.30
C ALA A 40 6.03 -0.97 -0.43
N HIS A 41 5.13 -0.10 0.00
CA HIS A 41 3.69 -0.32 -0.14
C HIS A 41 3.24 -0.29 -1.61
N ILE A 42 3.80 0.62 -2.42
CA ILE A 42 3.51 0.69 -3.87
C ILE A 42 3.98 -0.59 -4.57
N ILE A 43 5.18 -1.09 -4.25
CA ILE A 43 5.71 -2.34 -4.82
C ILE A 43 4.82 -3.52 -4.44
N ASN A 44 4.40 -3.61 -3.18
CA ASN A 44 3.50 -4.66 -2.71
C ASN A 44 2.15 -4.63 -3.48
N LEU A 45 1.53 -3.46 -3.63
CA LEU A 45 0.29 -3.32 -4.42
C LEU A 45 0.48 -3.72 -5.89
N ALA A 46 1.59 -3.32 -6.51
CA ALA A 46 1.89 -3.69 -7.88
C ALA A 46 2.04 -5.21 -8.04
N CYS A 47 2.78 -5.86 -7.14
CA CYS A 47 2.96 -7.32 -7.14
C CYS A 47 1.62 -8.05 -6.96
N GLN A 48 0.81 -7.65 -5.99
CA GLN A 48 -0.51 -8.25 -5.76
C GLN A 48 -1.43 -8.12 -6.99
N ALA A 49 -1.43 -6.95 -7.63
CA ALA A 49 -2.20 -6.74 -8.86
C ALA A 49 -1.71 -7.63 -10.01
N SER A 50 -0.40 -7.75 -10.20
CA SER A 50 0.18 -8.63 -11.22
C SER A 50 -0.14 -10.11 -10.95
N LEU A 51 0.02 -10.59 -9.72
CA LEU A 51 -0.27 -11.97 -9.35
C LEU A 51 -1.75 -12.31 -9.52
N LYS A 52 -2.65 -11.39 -9.20
CA LYS A 52 -4.09 -11.57 -9.41
C LYS A 52 -4.42 -11.80 -10.89
N ILE A 53 -3.88 -10.97 -11.78
CA ILE A 53 -4.07 -11.10 -13.23
C ILE A 53 -3.50 -12.43 -13.74
N LEU A 54 -2.31 -12.82 -13.27
CA LEU A 54 -1.70 -14.09 -13.65
C LEU A 54 -2.52 -15.29 -13.17
N LYS A 55 -3.08 -15.25 -11.96
CA LYS A 55 -3.96 -16.31 -11.44
C LYS A 55 -5.24 -16.41 -12.27
N GLU A 56 -5.84 -15.28 -12.65
CA GLU A 56 -7.04 -15.23 -13.50
C GLU A 56 -6.75 -15.77 -14.91
N ALA A 57 -5.60 -15.41 -15.50
CA ALA A 57 -5.17 -15.89 -16.82
C ALA A 57 -4.86 -17.40 -16.83
N ASN A 58 -4.32 -17.96 -15.75
CA ASN A 58 -4.07 -19.40 -15.65
C ASN A 58 -5.35 -20.23 -15.43
N PHE A 59 -6.49 -19.59 -15.15
CA PHE A 59 -7.78 -20.25 -14.93
C PHE A 59 -8.66 -20.36 -16.20
N ASP A 60 -8.20 -19.84 -17.36
CA ASP A 60 -8.91 -19.92 -18.63
C ASP A 60 -8.50 -21.12 -19.52
N GLY A 61 -7.55 -21.93 -19.06
CA GLY A 61 -7.08 -23.15 -19.72
C GLY A 61 -7.16 -24.38 -18.82
N SER A 62 -8.19 -25.19 -19.03
CA SER A 62 -8.49 -26.51 -18.41
C SER A 62 -9.31 -26.52 -17.12
N SER A 63 -10.53 -27.05 -17.24
CA SER A 63 -11.19 -27.83 -16.19
C SER A 63 -10.20 -28.85 -15.61
N GLY A 64 -9.80 -28.67 -14.36
CA GLY A 64 -8.99 -29.63 -13.61
C GLY A 64 -9.04 -29.29 -12.14
N ASN A 65 -9.78 -30.09 -11.36
CA ASN A 65 -9.77 -30.06 -9.89
C ASN A 65 -8.33 -30.10 -9.38
N THR A 66 -7.98 -29.16 -8.51
CA THR A 66 -6.98 -29.40 -7.46
C THR A 66 -7.35 -28.57 -6.25
N ASP A 67 -7.45 -29.25 -5.13
CA ASP A 67 -7.81 -28.75 -3.81
C ASP A 67 -6.91 -27.58 -3.41
N ASP A 68 -7.52 -26.45 -3.03
CA ASP A 68 -6.84 -25.27 -2.51
C ASP A 68 -6.20 -25.61 -1.15
N GLU A 69 -4.94 -26.05 -1.14
CA GLU A 69 -4.12 -26.04 0.07
C GLU A 69 -3.77 -24.59 0.44
N TYR A 70 -4.38 -24.10 1.51
CA TYR A 70 -3.96 -22.89 2.21
C TYR A 70 -2.54 -23.06 2.73
N PHE A 71 -1.61 -22.26 2.22
CA PHE A 71 -0.30 -22.08 2.86
C PHE A 71 -0.51 -21.18 4.09
N GLU A 72 -0.66 -21.77 5.27
CA GLU A 72 -0.44 -21.04 6.52
C GLU A 72 1.05 -20.72 6.59
N GLY A 73 1.38 -19.42 6.52
CA GLY A 73 2.69 -18.97 6.92
C GLY A 73 2.85 -19.27 8.40
N GLU A 74 3.78 -20.17 8.75
CA GLU A 74 4.25 -20.30 10.13
C GLU A 74 4.82 -18.95 10.57
N GLU A 75 4.07 -18.22 11.41
CA GLU A 75 4.64 -17.21 12.28
C GLU A 75 5.40 -17.94 13.40
N ASP A 76 6.67 -18.26 13.14
CA ASP A 76 7.61 -18.49 14.25
C ASP A 76 8.00 -17.13 14.84
N SER A 77 7.33 -16.79 15.94
CA SER A 77 8.03 -16.10 17.01
C SER A 77 7.48 -16.56 18.35
N THR A 78 8.13 -17.60 18.86
CA THR A 78 8.21 -17.90 20.28
C THR A 78 8.48 -16.62 21.10
N ASN A 79 7.63 -16.39 22.11
CA ASN A 79 7.75 -15.51 23.28
C ASN A 79 9.08 -14.74 23.49
N ILE A 80 9.00 -13.41 23.64
CA ILE A 80 9.23 -12.61 24.88
C ILE A 80 8.82 -11.15 24.61
#